data_AF-A0A7W1QW09-F1
#
_entry.id   AF-A0A7W1QW09-F1
#
_cell.length_a   1.000
_cell.length_b   1.000
_cell.length_c   1.000
_cell.angle_alpha   90.00
_cell.angle_beta   90.00
_cell.angle_gamma   90.00
#
_symmetry.space_group_name_H-M   'P 1'
#
loop_
_entity.id
_entity.type
_entity.pdbx_description
1 polymer ?
#
loop_
_entity_poly.entity_id
_entity_poly.type
_entity_poly.pdbx_seq_one_letter_code
_entity_poly.pdbx_strand_id
1 'polypeptide(L)'
;MSLARRTTIVAARGGSFVVERRTMPQRHVTPVNRPDRTLVAKLDELASRVRRLTISSRDPERFFEDRSEIAAELQRLAGAIQV
;
A
#
# COMPACT_ATOMS: atom_id res chain seq x y z
N MET A 1 21.01 6.32 12.08
CA MET A 1 20.80 5.21 13.05
C MET A 1 19.90 5.72 14.15
N SER A 2 18.66 5.23 14.24
CA SER A 2 17.72 5.62 15.31
C SER A 2 17.69 4.54 16.38
N LEU A 3 17.74 4.93 17.65
CA LEU A 3 17.81 4.04 18.82
C LEU A 3 16.47 4.11 19.57
N ALA A 4 15.79 2.98 19.75
CA ALA A 4 14.59 2.92 20.58
C ALA A 4 15.03 2.82 22.04
N ARG A 5 14.56 3.76 22.87
CA ARG A 5 14.78 3.71 24.31
C ARG A 5 13.60 2.97 24.94
N ARG A 6 13.86 1.78 25.49
CA ARG A 6 12.89 1.05 26.31
C ARG A 6 13.35 1.10 27.77
N THR A 7 12.43 1.45 28.65
CA THR A 7 12.64 1.60 30.09
C THR A 7 11.96 0.42 30.76
N THR A 8 12.73 -0.40 31.49
CA THR A 8 12.16 -1.46 32.33
C THR A 8 12.39 -1.11 33.79
N ILE A 9 11.33 -1.17 34.60
CA ILE A 9 11.43 -1.02 36.05
C ILE A 9 11.86 -2.38 36.60
N VAL A 10 13.04 -2.43 37.21
CA VAL A 10 13.64 -3.70 37.66
C VAL A 10 13.38 -3.94 39.15
N ALA A 11 13.07 -2.88 39.91
CA ALA A 11 12.63 -2.95 41.30
C ALA A 11 11.87 -1.67 41.69
N ALA A 12 10.87 -1.80 42.58
CA ALA A 12 10.17 -0.68 43.18
C ALA A 12 10.07 -0.89 44.71
N ARG A 13 10.58 0.07 45.51
CA ARG A 13 10.38 0.10 46.97
C ARG A 13 10.01 1.50 47.41
N GLY A 14 8.90 1.63 48.14
CA GLY A 14 8.57 2.82 48.94
C GLY A 14 8.68 4.17 48.22
N GLY A 15 8.27 4.25 46.95
CA GLY A 15 8.29 5.49 46.17
C GLY A 15 9.51 5.68 45.25
N SER A 16 10.47 4.76 45.23
CA SER A 16 11.61 4.79 44.30
C SER A 16 11.64 3.54 43.42
N PHE A 17 11.92 3.74 42.14
CA PHE A 17 12.08 2.66 41.16
C PHE A 17 13.45 2.75 40.48
N VAL A 18 14.10 1.58 40.34
CA VAL A 18 15.36 1.46 39.62
C VAL A 18 15.04 1.16 38.15
N VAL A 19 15.49 2.06 37.28
CA VAL A 19 15.33 1.95 35.83
C VAL A 19 16.63 1.47 35.22
N GLU A 20 16.59 0.30 34.57
CA GLU A 20 17.68 -0.12 33.69
C GLU A 20 17.39 0.39 32.26
N ARG A 21 18.28 1.26 31.76
CA ARG A 21 18.20 1.78 30.38
C ARG A 21 19.07 0.91 29.48
N ARG A 22 18.45 0.02 28.72
CA ARG A 22 19.16 -0.82 27.75
C ARG A 22 18.91 -0.28 26.35
N THR A 23 19.98 0.14 25.67
CA THR A 23 19.94 0.51 24.26
C THR A 23 19.89 -0.79 23.45
N MET A 24 18.71 -1.11 22.92
CA MET A 24 18.54 -2.26 22.02
C MET A 24 18.79 -1.82 20.58
N PRO A 25 19.45 -2.64 19.75
CA PRO A 25 19.44 -2.42 18.31
C PRO A 25 17.99 -2.55 17.83
N GLN A 26 17.44 -1.48 17.25
CA GLN A 26 16.13 -1.55 16.60
C GLN A 26 16.25 -2.54 15.44
N ARG A 27 15.57 -3.69 15.53
CA ARG A 27 15.22 -4.45 14.34
C ARG A 27 14.33 -3.53 13.51
N HIS A 28 14.85 -3.08 12.36
CA HIS A 28 14.03 -2.48 11.33
C HIS A 28 13.03 -3.55 10.87
N VAL A 29 11.83 -3.50 11.43
CA VAL A 29 10.69 -4.20 10.85
C VAL A 29 10.31 -3.34 9.67
N THR A 30 10.76 -3.70 8.47
CA THR A 30 10.22 -3.11 7.25
C THR A 30 8.72 -3.38 7.27
N PRO A 31 7.86 -2.35 7.25
CA PRO A 31 6.44 -2.58 7.12
C PRO A 31 6.25 -3.38 5.82
N VAL A 32 5.75 -4.60 5.95
CA VAL A 32 5.38 -5.41 4.78
C VAL A 32 4.28 -4.62 4.10
N ASN A 33 4.62 -4.01 2.96
CA ASN A 33 3.70 -3.23 2.14
C ASN A 33 2.65 -4.19 1.58
N ARG A 34 1.59 -4.43 2.36
CA ARG A 34 0.47 -5.23 1.88
C ARG A 34 -0.22 -4.39 0.81
N PRO A 35 -0.36 -4.89 -0.42
CA PRO A 35 -1.05 -4.15 -1.45
C PRO A 35 -2.47 -3.88 -0.96
N ASP A 36 -2.93 -2.65 -1.14
CA ASP A 36 -4.30 -2.26 -0.84
C ASP A 36 -5.23 -3.21 -1.61
N ARG A 37 -6.05 -3.98 -0.88
CA ARG A 37 -6.96 -4.96 -1.49
C ARG A 37 -7.92 -4.30 -2.46
N THR A 38 -8.28 -3.03 -2.22
CA THR A 38 -9.15 -2.28 -3.11
C THR A 38 -8.45 -1.93 -4.43
N LEU A 39 -7.16 -1.59 -4.37
CA LEU A 39 -6.33 -1.35 -5.55
C LEU A 39 -6.18 -2.62 -6.39
N VAL A 40 -5.89 -3.76 -5.74
CA VAL A 40 -5.78 -5.06 -6.43
C VAL A 40 -7.07 -5.41 -7.16
N ALA A 41 -8.22 -5.28 -6.50
CA ALA A 41 -9.52 -5.57 -7.12
C ALA A 41 -9.80 -4.68 -8.35
N LYS A 42 -9.49 -3.38 -8.27
CA LYS A 42 -9.65 -2.45 -9.40
C LYS A 42 -8.73 -2.77 -10.57
N LEU A 43 -7.48 -3.15 -10.29
CA LEU A 43 -6.54 -3.57 -11.33
C LEU A 43 -7.01 -4.86 -12.02
N ASP A 44 -7.53 -5.82 -11.27
CA ASP A 44 -8.09 -7.07 -11.82
C ASP A 44 -9.33 -6.81 -12.70
N GLU A 45 -10.18 -5.86 -12.31
CA GLU A 45 -11.32 -5.43 -13.11
C GLU A 45 -10.87 -4.79 -14.43
N LEU A 46 -9.93 -3.85 -14.38
CA LEU A 46 -9.37 -3.20 -15.57
C LEU A 46 -8.68 -4.21 -16.49
N ALA A 47 -7.90 -5.15 -15.95
CA ALA A 47 -7.31 -6.24 -16.72
C ALA A 47 -8.38 -7.12 -17.39
N SER A 48 -9.51 -7.35 -16.71
CA SER A 48 -10.65 -8.08 -17.28
C SER A 48 -11.30 -7.33 -18.43
N ARG A 49 -11.48 -6.01 -18.31
CA ARG A 49 -12.02 -5.15 -19.37
C ARG A 49 -11.08 -5.14 -20.58
N VAL A 50 -9.78 -4.97 -20.38
CA VAL A 50 -8.77 -5.02 -21.46
C VAL A 50 -8.80 -6.36 -22.20
N ARG A 51 -8.88 -7.49 -21.48
CA ARG A 51 -8.93 -8.82 -22.11
C ARG A 51 -10.17 -9.02 -23.00
N ARG A 52 -11.27 -8.33 -22.69
CA ARG A 52 -12.53 -8.40 -23.45
C ARG A 52 -12.62 -7.34 -24.54
N LEU A 53 -11.69 -6.38 -24.54
CA LEU A 53 -11.68 -5.29 -25.50
C LEU A 53 -11.39 -5.84 -26.89
N THR A 54 -12.36 -5.69 -27.80
CA THR A 54 -12.26 -6.17 -29.17
C THR A 54 -12.86 -5.14 -30.11
N ILE A 55 -12.30 -5.05 -31.31
CA ILE A 55 -12.81 -4.15 -32.34
C ILE A 55 -14.07 -4.78 -32.92
N SER A 56 -15.20 -4.09 -32.78
CA SER A 56 -16.45 -4.46 -33.44
C SER A 56 -16.46 -3.94 -34.87
N SER A 57 -16.82 -4.79 -35.83
CA SER A 57 -16.99 -4.39 -37.24
C SER A 57 -18.22 -3.50 -37.46
N ARG A 58 -19.22 -3.60 -36.58
CA ARG A 58 -20.46 -2.79 -36.63
C ARG A 58 -20.26 -1.42 -35.99
N ASP A 59 -19.34 -1.32 -35.03
CA ASP A 59 -19.12 -0.11 -34.24
C ASP A 59 -17.65 -0.04 -33.79
N PRO A 60 -16.77 0.48 -34.66
CA PRO A 60 -15.36 0.61 -34.33
C PRO A 60 -15.09 1.73 -33.33
N GLU A 61 -15.94 2.75 -33.26
CA GLU A 61 -15.76 3.91 -32.36
C GLU A 61 -15.83 3.48 -30.89
N ARG A 62 -16.77 2.59 -30.56
CA ARG A 62 -16.91 2.03 -29.22
C ARG A 62 -15.63 1.40 -28.68
N PHE A 63 -14.80 0.78 -29.52
CA PHE A 63 -13.50 0.26 -29.09
C PHE A 63 -12.56 1.37 -28.59
N PHE A 64 -12.53 2.52 -29.29
CA PHE A 64 -11.69 3.64 -28.92
C PHE A 64 -12.20 4.36 -27.68
N GLU A 65 -13.53 4.44 -27.51
CA GLU A 65 -14.17 4.94 -26.30
C GLU A 65 -13.82 4.06 -25.09
N ASP A 66 -14.12 2.76 -25.16
CA ASP A 66 -13.83 1.78 -24.10
C ASP A 66 -12.33 1.78 -23.74
N ARG A 67 -11.45 1.85 -24.74
CA ARG A 67 -10.00 1.96 -24.53
C ARG A 67 -9.62 3.25 -23.79
N SER A 68 -10.20 4.37 -24.17
CA SER A 68 -9.90 5.69 -23.58
C SER A 68 -10.36 5.76 -22.13
N GLU A 69 -11.53 5.18 -21.82
CA GLU A 69 -12.03 5.07 -20.46
C GLU A 69 -11.09 4.24 -19.56
N ILE A 70 -10.68 3.07 -20.03
CA ILE A 70 -9.74 2.20 -19.32
C ILE A 70 -8.42 2.95 -19.05
N ALA A 71 -7.90 3.66 -20.05
CA ALA A 71 -6.65 4.43 -19.92
C ALA A 71 -6.77 5.57 -18.88
N ALA A 72 -7.88 6.31 -18.91
CA ALA A 72 -8.15 7.37 -17.94
C ALA A 72 -8.25 6.82 -16.51
N GLU A 73 -8.86 5.65 -16.34
CA GLU A 73 -8.98 5.00 -15.03
C GLU A 73 -7.63 4.51 -14.49
N LEU A 74 -6.79 3.93 -15.35
CA LEU A 74 -5.41 3.56 -14.99
C LEU A 74 -4.58 4.78 -14.56
N GLN A 75 -4.71 5.91 -15.27
CA GLN A 75 -4.01 7.15 -14.89
C GLN A 75 -4.46 7.64 -13.51
N ARG A 76 -5.76 7.60 -13.20
CA ARG A 76 -6.28 7.95 -11.87
C ARG A 76 -5.70 7.05 -10.77
N LEU A 77 -5.63 5.74 -11.02
CA LEU A 77 -5.04 4.80 -10.06
C LEU A 77 -3.53 5.04 -9.87
N ALA A 78 -2.80 5.28 -10.95
CA ALA A 78 -1.37 5.58 -10.88
C ALA A 78 -1.09 6.85 -10.05
N GLY A 79 -1.89 7.91 -10.24
CA GLY A 79 -1.80 9.14 -9.45
C GLY A 79 -2.07 8.91 -7.96
N ALA A 80 -2.94 7.96 -7.60
CA ALA A 80 -3.23 7.63 -6.20
C ALA A 80 -2.11 6.83 -5.51
N ILE A 81 -1.23 6.17 -6.26
CA ILE A 81 -0.10 5.37 -5.73
C ILE A 81 1.16 6.24 -5.52
N GLN A 82 1.30 7.33 -6.27
CA GLN A 82 2.48 8.20 -6.26
C GLN A 82 2.47 9.27 -5.14
N VAL A 83 1.50 9.23 -4.23
CA VAL A 83 1.35 10.13 -3.08
C VAL A 83 1.61 9.34 -1.79
#